data_AF-A0A3M6JV44-F1
#
_entry.id   AF-A0A3M6JV44-F1
#
_cell.length_a   1.000
_cell.length_b   1.000
_cell.length_c   1.000
_cell.angle_alpha   90.00
_cell.angle_beta   90.00
_cell.angle_gamma   90.00
#
_symmetry.space_group_name_H-M   'P 1'
#
loop_
_entity.id
_entity.type
_entity.pdbx_description
1 polymer ?
#
loop_
_entity_poly.entity_id
_entity_poly.type
_entity_poly.pdbx_seq_one_letter_code
_entity_poly.pdbx_strand_id
1 'polypeptide(L)'
;ECLGTASCITGTVTSVIDGDALEVDGQVVRFALVDTPKMKYDGGQALSFLEQICPVGSPVLIDQDDDQLEDAYGRVLGLIYCNDLNLNKELLDSGVGDLYSAFCDQSEFSTQPWAQKHGCDTSENETSVVNDIGYSMSSDELEQQMTLDPNLVVIDMRDSTSYMNGHITSSSVDVMEGTTLEKRIKTMFGKIPDVAESMHVVLVGDSQSNALDSAQIMNDAGITTSYLTGGIDSWDDELSTKMTPTIIDSEALYQQLQNQDDIYLLDVREPSELEVTMISGSTNIPLSDIFVEGNLSEIPTDKPVVIICASGNRATIATYELAQHDIDFQVLDGGIKAWDKYLEENNFPKY
;
A
#
# COMPACT_ATOMS: atom_id res chain seq x y z
N GLU A 1 -32.38 18.72 -6.73
CA GLU A 1 -32.18 19.98 -6.00
C GLU A 1 -30.83 19.88 -5.33
N CYS A 2 -30.04 20.96 -5.38
CA CYS A 2 -28.75 21.02 -4.69
C CYS A 2 -28.98 21.22 -3.19
N LEU A 3 -28.08 20.67 -2.38
CA LEU A 3 -28.05 20.86 -0.95
C LEU A 3 -27.34 22.18 -0.63
N GLY A 4 -27.40 22.59 0.63
CA GLY A 4 -26.57 23.71 1.07
C GLY A 4 -26.89 25.09 0.49
N THR A 5 -25.86 25.92 0.47
CA THR A 5 -25.91 27.35 0.12
C THR A 5 -24.93 27.77 -0.98
N ALA A 6 -23.99 26.89 -1.35
CA ALA A 6 -23.06 27.03 -2.44
C ALA A 6 -23.74 26.87 -3.80
N SER A 7 -22.94 26.92 -4.85
CA SER A 7 -23.45 27.06 -6.20
C SER A 7 -24.07 25.75 -6.70
N CYS A 8 -25.31 25.85 -7.15
CA CYS A 8 -25.97 24.81 -7.92
C CYS A 8 -25.73 25.08 -9.42
N ILE A 9 -24.79 24.37 -10.02
CA ILE A 9 -24.30 24.64 -11.38
C ILE A 9 -24.94 23.66 -12.36
N THR A 10 -25.50 24.15 -13.46
CA THR A 10 -25.97 23.32 -14.57
C THR A 10 -25.10 23.56 -15.79
N GLY A 11 -24.75 22.50 -16.51
CA GLY A 11 -23.96 22.63 -17.73
C GLY A 11 -23.96 21.36 -18.58
N THR A 12 -23.07 21.33 -19.57
CA THR A 12 -22.89 20.17 -20.45
C THR A 12 -21.47 19.62 -20.30
N VAL A 13 -21.34 18.29 -20.21
CA VAL A 13 -20.02 17.65 -20.20
C VAL A 13 -19.29 17.93 -21.52
N THR A 14 -18.14 18.59 -21.46
CA THR A 14 -17.27 18.88 -22.61
C THR A 14 -16.13 17.89 -22.73
N SER A 15 -15.65 17.34 -21.60
CA SER A 15 -14.63 16.28 -21.55
C SER A 15 -14.71 15.51 -20.23
N VAL A 16 -14.33 14.22 -20.25
CA VAL A 16 -13.96 13.47 -19.04
C VAL A 16 -12.44 13.56 -18.95
N ILE A 17 -11.88 14.09 -17.85
CA ILE A 17 -10.44 14.42 -17.77
C ILE A 17 -9.65 13.20 -17.26
N ASP A 18 -10.09 12.68 -16.12
CA ASP A 18 -9.60 11.49 -15.44
C ASP A 18 -10.80 10.79 -14.75
N GLY A 19 -10.54 9.77 -13.93
CA GLY A 19 -11.61 9.04 -13.25
C GLY A 19 -12.29 9.83 -12.14
N ASP A 20 -11.69 10.94 -11.68
CA ASP A 20 -12.18 11.76 -10.56
C ASP A 20 -12.49 13.24 -10.95
N ALA A 21 -12.47 13.61 -12.23
CA ALA A 21 -12.87 14.94 -12.69
C ALA A 21 -13.51 15.00 -14.10
N LEU A 22 -14.45 15.94 -14.24
CA LEU A 22 -15.13 16.29 -15.49
C LEU A 22 -14.84 17.73 -15.90
N GLU A 23 -14.88 18.00 -17.19
CA GLU A 23 -14.99 19.35 -17.73
C GLU A 23 -16.45 19.63 -18.11
N VAL A 24 -16.99 20.74 -17.60
CA VAL A 24 -18.39 21.16 -17.80
C VAL A 24 -18.40 22.61 -18.25
N ASP A 25 -18.88 22.86 -19.47
CA ASP A 25 -18.87 24.18 -20.13
C ASP A 25 -17.50 24.91 -20.08
N GLY A 26 -16.40 24.16 -20.08
CA GLY A 26 -15.03 24.68 -20.01
C GLY A 26 -14.48 24.91 -18.59
N GLN A 27 -15.22 24.54 -17.54
CA GLN A 27 -14.77 24.55 -16.15
C GLN A 27 -14.48 23.12 -15.68
N VAL A 28 -13.36 22.93 -14.99
CA VAL A 28 -13.01 21.63 -14.40
C VAL A 28 -13.69 21.48 -13.04
N VAL A 29 -14.39 20.36 -12.88
CA VAL A 29 -15.11 19.97 -11.67
C VAL A 29 -14.61 18.61 -11.22
N ARG A 30 -14.14 18.53 -9.98
CA ARG A 30 -13.68 17.31 -9.34
C ARG A 30 -14.80 16.73 -8.48
N PHE A 31 -14.95 15.41 -8.45
CA PHE A 31 -15.94 14.77 -7.60
C PHE A 31 -15.55 14.94 -6.13
N ALA A 32 -16.46 15.48 -5.32
CA ALA A 32 -16.30 15.51 -3.88
C ALA A 32 -16.28 14.08 -3.31
N LEU A 33 -15.38 13.82 -2.35
CA LEU A 33 -15.22 12.55 -1.64
C LEU A 33 -14.89 11.33 -2.52
N VAL A 34 -14.50 11.50 -3.77
CA VAL A 34 -14.13 10.38 -4.64
C VAL A 34 -12.71 10.58 -5.16
N ASP A 35 -11.88 9.55 -5.05
CA ASP A 35 -10.59 9.46 -5.69
C ASP A 35 -10.59 8.28 -6.67
N THR A 36 -9.76 8.35 -7.70
CA THR A 36 -9.62 7.22 -8.63
C THR A 36 -8.15 6.97 -8.98
N PRO A 37 -7.76 5.71 -9.25
CA PRO A 37 -6.40 5.39 -9.66
C PRO A 37 -5.98 6.21 -10.88
N LYS A 38 -4.78 6.80 -10.85
CA LYS A 38 -4.27 7.59 -11.99
C LYS A 38 -4.06 6.71 -13.23
N MET A 39 -4.31 7.27 -14.42
CA MET A 39 -4.23 6.65 -15.77
C MET A 39 -3.06 5.69 -16.05
N LYS A 40 -1.95 5.79 -15.32
CA LYS A 40 -0.75 4.96 -15.53
C LYS A 40 -0.86 3.55 -14.89
N TYR A 41 -1.86 3.32 -14.03
CA TYR A 41 -2.05 2.08 -13.25
C TYR A 41 -3.55 1.77 -13.04
N ASP A 42 -4.32 1.57 -14.12
CA ASP A 42 -5.77 1.23 -14.13
C ASP A 42 -6.81 2.37 -14.15
N GLY A 43 -6.41 3.66 -14.17
CA GLY A 43 -7.35 4.80 -14.31
C GLY A 43 -8.21 4.84 -15.58
N GLY A 44 -7.93 3.97 -16.58
CA GLY A 44 -8.77 3.82 -17.77
C GLY A 44 -10.14 3.21 -17.48
N GLN A 45 -10.32 2.48 -16.36
CA GLN A 45 -11.61 1.85 -16.02
C GLN A 45 -12.63 2.88 -15.56
N ALA A 46 -12.26 3.79 -14.64
CA ALA A 46 -13.12 4.89 -14.20
C ALA A 46 -13.47 5.85 -15.34
N LEU A 47 -12.49 6.18 -16.19
CA LEU A 47 -12.72 6.98 -17.41
C LEU A 47 -13.77 6.31 -18.32
N SER A 48 -13.56 5.02 -18.65
CA SER A 48 -14.47 4.27 -19.52
C SER A 48 -15.87 4.14 -18.92
N PHE A 49 -15.95 3.98 -17.59
CA PHE A 49 -17.20 3.91 -16.86
C PHE A 49 -17.97 5.23 -16.94
N LEU A 50 -17.31 6.36 -16.68
CA LEU A 50 -17.90 7.70 -16.80
C LEU A 50 -18.33 8.02 -18.23
N GLU A 51 -17.50 7.69 -19.24
CA GLU A 51 -17.87 7.88 -20.65
C GLU A 51 -19.11 7.06 -21.04
N GLN A 52 -19.34 5.92 -20.39
CA GLN A 52 -20.51 5.08 -20.65
C GLN A 52 -21.79 5.64 -20.01
N ILE A 53 -21.72 6.11 -18.76
CA ILE A 53 -22.92 6.53 -18.00
C ILE A 53 -23.23 8.04 -18.13
N CYS A 54 -22.21 8.84 -18.44
CA CYS A 54 -22.30 10.28 -18.65
C CYS A 54 -21.40 10.74 -19.81
N PRO A 55 -21.73 10.36 -21.06
CA PRO A 55 -20.93 10.71 -22.23
C PRO A 55 -20.87 12.23 -22.47
N VAL A 56 -19.83 12.68 -23.20
CA VAL A 56 -19.70 14.06 -23.67
C VAL A 56 -20.99 14.52 -24.36
N GLY A 57 -21.46 15.73 -24.01
CA GLY A 57 -22.74 16.26 -24.45
C GLY A 57 -23.91 15.98 -23.50
N SER A 58 -23.70 15.20 -22.42
CA SER A 58 -24.73 14.96 -21.42
C SER A 58 -24.96 16.20 -20.55
N PRO A 59 -26.22 16.51 -20.20
CA PRO A 59 -26.52 17.55 -19.23
C PRO A 59 -26.16 17.08 -17.82
N VAL A 60 -25.56 17.96 -17.04
CA VAL A 60 -25.20 17.70 -15.64
C VAL A 60 -25.73 18.79 -14.72
N LEU A 61 -25.99 18.38 -13.49
CA LEU A 61 -26.25 19.24 -12.35
C LEU A 61 -25.15 18.98 -11.32
N ILE A 62 -24.41 20.01 -10.95
CA ILE A 62 -23.36 19.97 -9.94
C ILE A 62 -23.85 20.71 -8.71
N ASP A 63 -23.83 20.02 -7.60
CA ASP A 63 -24.03 20.55 -6.27
C ASP A 63 -22.63 20.83 -5.69
N GLN A 64 -22.22 22.09 -5.63
CA GLN A 64 -20.90 22.47 -5.14
C GLN A 64 -20.84 22.27 -3.62
N ASP A 65 -19.73 21.73 -3.12
CA ASP A 65 -19.53 21.50 -1.68
C ASP A 65 -19.48 22.82 -0.89
N ASP A 66 -20.41 23.01 0.04
CA ASP A 66 -20.53 24.19 0.91
C ASP A 66 -19.27 24.49 1.72
N ASP A 67 -18.63 23.44 2.23
CA ASP A 67 -17.51 23.54 3.18
C ASP A 67 -16.16 23.38 2.47
N GLN A 68 -16.16 22.95 1.21
CA GLN A 68 -14.99 22.81 0.34
C GLN A 68 -15.24 23.28 -1.11
N LEU A 69 -15.41 24.58 -1.30
CA LEU A 69 -15.77 25.14 -2.61
C LEU A 69 -14.83 24.76 -3.77
N GLU A 70 -13.53 24.69 -3.50
CA GLU A 70 -12.47 24.40 -4.48
C GLU A 70 -11.35 23.54 -3.87
N ASP A 71 -10.64 22.78 -4.70
CA ASP A 71 -9.43 22.08 -4.29
C ASP A 71 -8.17 22.98 -4.31
N ALA A 72 -7.02 22.42 -3.93
CA ALA A 72 -5.74 23.14 -3.89
C ALA A 72 -5.27 23.69 -5.27
N TYR A 73 -5.89 23.27 -6.37
CA TYR A 73 -5.61 23.72 -7.73
C TYR A 73 -6.67 24.69 -8.28
N GLY A 74 -7.66 25.07 -7.45
CA GLY A 74 -8.76 25.96 -7.83
C GLY A 74 -9.83 25.29 -8.70
N ARG A 75 -9.94 23.96 -8.65
CA ARG A 75 -11.01 23.21 -9.33
C ARG A 75 -12.22 23.14 -8.43
N VAL A 76 -13.42 23.28 -8.99
CA VAL A 76 -14.66 23.18 -8.21
C VAL A 76 -14.80 21.75 -7.68
N LEU A 77 -15.13 21.59 -6.40
CA LEU A 77 -15.47 20.31 -5.81
C LEU A 77 -17.00 20.20 -5.69
N GLY A 78 -17.55 19.06 -6.08
CA GLY A 78 -18.99 18.88 -6.00
C GLY A 78 -19.51 17.47 -6.20
N LEU A 79 -20.79 17.31 -5.86
CA LEU A 79 -21.59 16.15 -6.15
C LEU A 79 -22.24 16.31 -7.52
N ILE A 80 -21.94 15.40 -8.44
CA ILE A 80 -22.32 15.54 -9.85
C ILE A 80 -23.45 14.57 -10.20
N TYR A 81 -24.54 15.11 -10.73
CA TYR A 81 -25.65 14.36 -11.27
C TYR A 81 -25.66 14.42 -12.80
N CYS A 82 -25.81 13.26 -13.44
CA CYS A 82 -25.93 13.13 -14.89
C CYS A 82 -27.02 12.13 -15.24
N ASN A 83 -28.00 12.53 -16.07
CA ASN A 83 -29.17 11.69 -16.39
C ASN A 83 -29.88 11.13 -15.13
N ASP A 84 -30.04 11.98 -14.11
CA ASP A 84 -30.60 11.62 -12.79
C ASP A 84 -29.78 10.61 -11.96
N LEU A 85 -28.57 10.23 -12.42
CA LEU A 85 -27.62 9.40 -11.67
C LEU A 85 -26.64 10.27 -10.89
N ASN A 86 -26.42 9.94 -9.63
CA ASN A 86 -25.35 10.51 -8.81
C ASN A 86 -24.03 9.82 -9.17
N LEU A 87 -23.16 10.51 -9.90
CA LEU A 87 -21.92 9.94 -10.42
C LEU A 87 -20.91 9.60 -9.32
N ASN A 88 -20.83 10.40 -8.25
CA ASN A 88 -19.94 10.12 -7.11
C ASN A 88 -20.29 8.75 -6.51
N LYS A 89 -21.58 8.49 -6.28
CA LYS A 89 -22.07 7.19 -5.82
C LYS A 89 -21.77 6.06 -6.82
N GLU A 90 -22.03 6.27 -8.11
CA GLU A 90 -21.86 5.21 -9.11
C GLU A 90 -20.38 4.80 -9.29
N LEU A 91 -19.44 5.74 -9.17
CA LEU A 91 -18.00 5.46 -9.16
C LEU A 91 -17.62 4.53 -8.00
N LEU A 92 -18.10 4.84 -6.78
CA LEU A 92 -17.84 4.03 -5.59
C LEU A 92 -18.56 2.67 -5.65
N ASP A 93 -19.84 2.65 -6.05
CA ASP A 93 -20.64 1.43 -6.12
C ASP A 93 -20.12 0.43 -7.17
N SER A 94 -19.44 0.91 -8.21
CA SER A 94 -18.85 0.06 -9.25
C SER A 94 -17.44 -0.43 -8.92
N GLY A 95 -16.81 0.10 -7.87
CA GLY A 95 -15.44 -0.24 -7.46
C GLY A 95 -14.37 0.29 -8.40
N VAL A 96 -14.70 1.27 -9.26
CA VAL A 96 -13.72 1.94 -10.14
C VAL A 96 -13.19 3.24 -9.52
N GLY A 97 -13.75 3.66 -8.40
CA GLY A 97 -13.25 4.75 -7.56
C GLY A 97 -13.43 4.43 -6.09
N ASP A 98 -12.66 5.12 -5.26
CA ASP A 98 -12.57 4.91 -3.83
C ASP A 98 -13.02 6.16 -3.08
N LEU A 99 -13.57 5.96 -1.87
CA LEU A 99 -13.98 7.08 -1.04
C LEU A 99 -12.73 7.82 -0.57
N TYR A 100 -12.67 9.12 -0.85
CA TYR A 100 -11.60 9.97 -0.37
C TYR A 100 -11.87 10.39 1.08
N SER A 101 -11.65 9.44 2.00
CA SER A 101 -12.04 9.54 3.41
C SER A 101 -11.41 10.71 4.18
N ALA A 102 -10.22 11.18 3.76
CA ALA A 102 -9.54 12.33 4.34
C ALA A 102 -10.36 13.63 4.33
N PHE A 103 -11.40 13.71 3.49
CA PHE A 103 -12.28 14.87 3.37
C PHE A 103 -13.68 14.65 3.98
N CYS A 104 -13.95 13.52 4.63
CA CYS A 104 -15.24 13.25 5.26
C CYS A 104 -15.59 14.28 6.35
N ASP A 105 -14.61 14.73 7.15
CA ASP A 105 -14.84 15.73 8.21
C ASP A 105 -15.05 17.15 7.67
N GLN A 106 -14.81 17.36 6.38
CA GLN A 106 -14.84 18.68 5.74
C GLN A 106 -15.96 18.80 4.71
N SER A 107 -16.42 17.70 4.10
CA SER A 107 -17.43 17.74 3.05
C SER A 107 -18.82 17.68 3.66
N GLU A 108 -19.73 18.56 3.22
CA GLU A 108 -21.13 18.47 3.62
C GLU A 108 -21.78 17.14 3.15
N PHE A 109 -21.24 16.55 2.08
CA PHE A 109 -21.75 15.32 1.48
C PHE A 109 -21.39 14.06 2.27
N SER A 110 -20.51 14.16 3.26
CA SER A 110 -20.09 13.06 4.13
C SER A 110 -21.26 12.37 4.84
N THR A 111 -22.30 13.15 5.17
CA THR A 111 -23.52 12.68 5.83
C THR A 111 -24.50 11.98 4.88
N GLN A 112 -24.26 12.01 3.56
CA GLN A 112 -25.18 11.40 2.61
C GLN A 112 -25.13 9.87 2.67
N PRO A 113 -26.25 9.17 2.44
CA PRO A 113 -26.30 7.71 2.54
C PRO A 113 -25.28 6.97 1.66
N TRP A 114 -24.92 7.53 0.49
CA TRP A 114 -23.92 6.93 -0.37
C TRP A 114 -22.50 7.11 0.19
N ALA A 115 -22.17 8.28 0.75
CA ALA A 115 -20.88 8.53 1.37
C ALA A 115 -20.71 7.70 2.65
N GLN A 116 -21.75 7.65 3.49
CA GLN A 116 -21.80 6.80 4.68
C GLN A 116 -21.69 5.30 4.35
N LYS A 117 -22.37 4.85 3.30
CA LYS A 117 -22.26 3.46 2.81
C LYS A 117 -20.81 3.09 2.47
N HIS A 118 -20.02 4.05 2.01
CA HIS A 118 -18.65 3.85 1.56
C HIS A 118 -17.58 4.29 2.57
N GLY A 119 -17.97 4.73 3.77
CA GLY A 119 -17.02 4.95 4.88
C GLY A 119 -16.88 6.37 5.43
N CYS A 120 -17.70 7.36 5.02
CA CYS A 120 -17.75 8.65 5.72
C CYS A 120 -18.68 8.54 6.94
N ASP A 121 -18.13 8.39 8.15
CA ASP A 121 -18.91 8.35 9.40
C ASP A 121 -18.76 9.67 10.17
N THR A 122 -19.87 10.29 10.62
CA THR A 122 -19.90 11.63 11.24
C THR A 122 -20.65 11.69 12.56
N SER A 123 -20.80 10.57 13.28
CA SER A 123 -21.46 10.59 14.60
C SER A 123 -20.50 10.43 15.77
N GLU A 124 -20.12 11.57 16.39
CA GLU A 124 -19.58 11.58 17.75
C GLU A 124 -20.69 11.26 18.78
N ASN A 125 -20.45 10.23 19.60
CA ASN A 125 -21.16 9.79 20.82
C ASN A 125 -22.55 9.14 20.69
N GLU A 126 -22.57 7.83 20.51
CA GLU A 126 -23.00 6.84 21.53
C GLU A 126 -22.87 5.44 20.92
N THR A 127 -21.77 4.72 21.22
CA THR A 127 -21.67 3.25 21.15
C THR A 127 -22.53 2.59 20.06
N SER A 128 -22.33 2.98 18.81
CA SER A 128 -22.67 2.15 17.66
C SER A 128 -21.39 1.49 17.23
N VAL A 129 -21.20 0.28 17.73
CA VAL A 129 -20.37 -0.73 17.10
C VAL A 129 -20.88 -0.83 15.66
N VAL A 130 -20.31 -0.02 14.75
CA VAL A 130 -20.02 -0.52 13.42
C VAL A 130 -19.34 -1.85 13.71
N ASN A 131 -19.82 -2.94 13.13
CA ASN A 131 -19.08 -4.19 13.20
C ASN A 131 -17.76 -3.97 12.45
N ASP A 132 -16.82 -3.33 13.13
CA ASP A 132 -15.40 -3.43 12.96
C ASP A 132 -15.16 -4.93 13.14
N ILE A 133 -15.03 -5.62 12.02
CA ILE A 133 -14.83 -7.06 12.02
C ILE A 133 -13.41 -7.26 12.55
N GLY A 134 -13.17 -7.16 13.86
CA GLY A 134 -12.01 -7.69 14.59
C GLY A 134 -10.57 -7.45 14.07
N TYR A 135 -10.33 -6.60 13.08
CA TYR A 135 -9.03 -6.47 12.40
C TYR A 135 -8.33 -5.14 12.69
N SER A 136 -8.68 -4.48 13.79
CA SER A 136 -7.99 -3.28 14.28
C SER A 136 -7.22 -3.60 15.56
N MET A 137 -6.11 -2.91 15.76
CA MET A 137 -5.28 -3.01 16.96
C MET A 137 -4.88 -1.61 17.41
N SER A 138 -5.02 -1.29 18.68
CA SER A 138 -4.51 -0.06 19.27
C SER A 138 -2.98 -0.13 19.50
N SER A 139 -2.34 1.02 19.73
CA SER A 139 -0.92 1.08 20.10
C SER A 139 -0.60 0.20 21.33
N ASP A 140 -1.38 0.35 22.42
CA ASP A 140 -1.24 -0.44 23.65
C ASP A 140 -1.37 -1.96 23.42
N GLU A 141 -2.28 -2.38 22.54
CA GLU A 141 -2.47 -3.80 22.22
C GLU A 141 -1.31 -4.33 21.37
N LEU A 142 -0.85 -3.55 20.39
CA LEU A 142 0.28 -3.92 19.54
C LEU A 142 1.55 -4.08 20.37
N GLU A 143 1.87 -3.12 21.24
CA GLU A 143 3.03 -3.21 22.14
C GLU A 143 2.98 -4.50 22.99
N GLN A 144 1.80 -4.84 23.51
CA GLN A 144 1.61 -6.09 24.27
C GLN A 144 1.80 -7.33 23.39
N GLN A 145 1.21 -7.37 22.21
CA GLN A 145 1.33 -8.53 21.32
C GLN A 145 2.76 -8.73 20.83
N MET A 146 3.51 -7.66 20.55
CA MET A 146 4.93 -7.74 20.17
C MET A 146 5.79 -8.47 21.22
N THR A 147 5.35 -8.52 22.48
CA THR A 147 6.03 -9.28 23.54
C THR A 147 5.48 -10.68 23.74
N LEU A 148 4.19 -10.90 23.44
CA LEU A 148 3.46 -12.12 23.82
C LEU A 148 3.35 -13.14 22.68
N ASP A 149 3.31 -12.67 21.45
CA ASP A 149 3.02 -13.47 20.28
C ASP A 149 4.27 -13.63 19.41
N PRO A 150 4.91 -14.82 19.43
CA PRO A 150 6.12 -15.07 18.65
C PRO A 150 5.85 -15.19 17.14
N ASN A 151 4.59 -15.20 16.70
CA ASN A 151 4.22 -15.25 15.29
C ASN A 151 3.74 -13.89 14.75
N LEU A 152 3.84 -12.83 15.57
CA LEU A 152 3.42 -11.50 15.19
C LEU A 152 4.45 -10.87 14.24
N VAL A 153 3.97 -10.39 13.10
CA VAL A 153 4.73 -9.65 12.11
C VAL A 153 4.13 -8.26 11.97
N VAL A 154 4.92 -7.23 12.25
CA VAL A 154 4.53 -5.83 12.01
C VAL A 154 5.07 -5.41 10.64
N ILE A 155 4.19 -4.97 9.75
CA ILE A 155 4.55 -4.57 8.39
C ILE A 155 4.13 -3.13 8.16
N ASP A 156 5.13 -2.28 7.98
CA ASP A 156 4.96 -0.90 7.57
C ASP A 156 4.69 -0.84 6.06
N MET A 157 3.55 -0.26 5.70
CA MET A 157 3.10 -0.12 4.31
C MET A 157 3.48 1.21 3.69
N ARG A 158 4.09 2.11 4.46
CA ARG A 158 4.51 3.42 3.98
C ARG A 158 5.71 3.29 3.05
N ASP A 159 6.01 4.37 2.34
CA ASP A 159 7.18 4.38 1.47
C ASP A 159 8.49 4.23 2.27
N SER A 160 9.53 3.71 1.61
CA SER A 160 10.83 3.45 2.24
C SER A 160 11.42 4.68 2.94
N THR A 161 11.16 5.90 2.47
CA THR A 161 11.70 7.12 3.09
C THR A 161 11.01 7.39 4.41
N SER A 162 9.68 7.29 4.45
CA SER A 162 8.88 7.45 5.67
C SER A 162 9.27 6.41 6.72
N TYR A 163 9.41 5.14 6.32
CA TYR A 163 9.89 4.08 7.20
C TYR A 163 11.29 4.37 7.76
N MET A 164 12.27 4.72 6.93
CA MET A 164 13.64 5.02 7.39
C MET A 164 13.70 6.17 8.40
N ASN A 165 12.83 7.17 8.24
CA ASN A 165 12.79 8.36 9.10
C ASN A 165 12.08 8.13 10.46
N GLY A 166 11.39 7.01 10.62
CA GLY A 166 10.69 6.67 11.87
C GLY A 166 9.74 5.50 11.65
N HIS A 167 9.99 4.36 12.26
CA HIS A 167 9.17 3.14 12.19
C HIS A 167 9.13 2.43 13.54
N ILE A 168 8.16 1.54 13.73
CA ILE A 168 8.06 0.70 14.93
C ILE A 168 9.26 -0.26 14.97
N THR A 169 9.91 -0.42 16.12
CA THR A 169 11.05 -1.34 16.27
C THR A 169 10.67 -2.75 15.83
N SER A 170 11.61 -3.45 15.17
CA SER A 170 11.43 -4.80 14.63
C SER A 170 10.30 -4.97 13.59
N SER A 171 9.69 -3.87 13.12
CA SER A 171 8.77 -3.90 11.98
C SER A 171 9.52 -4.02 10.66
N SER A 172 8.90 -4.67 9.69
CA SER A 172 9.39 -4.71 8.31
C SER A 172 8.75 -3.62 7.45
N VAL A 173 9.18 -3.48 6.19
CA VAL A 173 8.54 -2.55 5.23
C VAL A 173 8.17 -3.27 3.93
N ASP A 174 6.91 -3.16 3.52
CA ASP A 174 6.42 -3.68 2.24
C ASP A 174 5.13 -2.96 1.81
N VAL A 175 5.11 -2.48 0.58
CA VAL A 175 3.91 -1.87 -0.01
C VAL A 175 2.93 -2.98 -0.40
N MET A 176 1.90 -3.14 0.42
CA MET A 176 0.88 -4.18 0.28
C MET A 176 -0.35 -3.70 -0.50
N GLU A 177 -0.18 -3.28 -1.75
CA GLU A 177 -1.28 -2.74 -2.57
C GLU A 177 -1.51 -3.50 -3.88
N GLY A 178 -2.78 -3.56 -4.30
CA GLY A 178 -3.23 -4.10 -5.60
C GLY A 178 -2.57 -5.44 -5.98
N THR A 179 -2.07 -5.53 -7.23
CA THR A 179 -1.46 -6.78 -7.73
C THR A 179 -0.19 -7.20 -6.97
N THR A 180 0.43 -6.29 -6.22
CA THR A 180 1.64 -6.60 -5.44
C THR A 180 1.29 -7.47 -4.24
N LEU A 181 0.24 -7.09 -3.51
CA LEU A 181 -0.32 -7.84 -2.38
C LEU A 181 -0.73 -9.25 -2.79
N GLU A 182 -1.54 -9.40 -3.84
CA GLU A 182 -1.97 -10.71 -4.34
C GLU A 182 -0.78 -11.62 -4.69
N LYS A 183 0.28 -11.04 -5.28
CA LYS A 183 1.51 -11.78 -5.58
C LYS A 183 2.25 -12.19 -4.31
N ARG A 184 2.24 -11.39 -3.23
CA ARG A 184 2.87 -11.76 -1.95
C ARG A 184 2.09 -12.87 -1.27
N ILE A 185 0.77 -12.74 -1.15
CA ILE A 185 -0.12 -13.79 -0.64
C ILE A 185 0.12 -15.10 -1.37
N LYS A 186 0.08 -15.09 -2.71
CA LYS A 186 0.36 -16.27 -3.53
C LYS A 186 1.75 -16.85 -3.30
N THR A 187 2.75 -15.99 -3.09
CA THR A 187 4.13 -16.44 -2.83
C THR A 187 4.24 -17.09 -1.44
N MET A 188 3.60 -16.51 -0.43
CA MET A 188 3.55 -17.04 0.93
C MET A 188 2.91 -18.44 0.95
N PHE A 189 1.67 -18.58 0.47
CA PHE A 189 1.03 -19.90 0.40
C PHE A 189 1.72 -20.89 -0.53
N GLY A 190 2.45 -20.41 -1.55
CA GLY A 190 3.19 -21.27 -2.47
C GLY A 190 4.54 -21.77 -1.95
N LYS A 191 5.15 -21.07 -0.97
CA LYS A 191 6.51 -21.34 -0.49
C LYS A 191 6.59 -21.69 0.99
N ILE A 192 5.72 -21.09 1.79
CA ILE A 192 5.69 -21.16 3.25
C ILE A 192 4.24 -21.27 3.77
N PRO A 193 3.43 -22.23 3.29
CA PRO A 193 2.01 -22.31 3.64
C PRO A 193 1.77 -22.41 5.15
N ASP A 194 2.49 -23.28 5.85
CA ASP A 194 2.32 -23.48 7.29
C ASP A 194 2.64 -22.20 8.08
N VAL A 195 3.68 -21.47 7.66
CA VAL A 195 4.05 -20.17 8.25
C VAL A 195 2.97 -19.13 7.98
N ALA A 196 2.50 -19.04 6.73
CA ALA A 196 1.49 -18.07 6.31
C ALA A 196 0.16 -18.26 7.08
N GLU A 197 -0.25 -19.51 7.31
CA GLU A 197 -1.45 -19.85 8.08
C GLU A 197 -1.29 -19.54 9.58
N SER A 198 -0.07 -19.60 10.12
CA SER A 198 0.21 -19.31 11.53
C SER A 198 0.58 -17.85 11.82
N MET A 199 0.83 -17.06 10.77
CA MET A 199 1.30 -15.67 10.90
C MET A 199 0.16 -14.78 11.39
N HIS A 200 0.47 -13.92 12.36
CA HIS A 200 -0.40 -12.82 12.74
C HIS A 200 0.24 -11.52 12.26
N VAL A 201 -0.43 -10.81 11.37
CA VAL A 201 0.12 -9.60 10.73
C VAL A 201 -0.54 -8.36 11.31
N VAL A 202 0.25 -7.33 11.59
CA VAL A 202 -0.26 -5.98 11.86
C VAL A 202 0.29 -5.01 10.82
N LEU A 203 -0.62 -4.44 10.04
CA LEU A 203 -0.31 -3.48 8.99
C LEU A 203 -0.29 -2.05 9.54
N VAL A 204 0.77 -1.31 9.21
CA VAL A 204 0.99 0.07 9.68
C VAL A 204 1.08 0.98 8.47
N GLY A 205 0.05 1.80 8.26
CA GLY A 205 0.03 2.84 7.22
C GLY A 205 0.32 4.24 7.77
N ASP A 206 0.35 5.24 6.89
CA ASP A 206 0.30 6.66 7.28
C ASP A 206 -1.00 6.97 8.02
N SER A 207 -2.09 6.32 7.62
CA SER A 207 -3.38 6.37 8.27
C SER A 207 -4.04 4.97 8.27
N GLN A 208 -5.10 4.80 9.07
CA GLN A 208 -5.82 3.52 9.14
C GLN A 208 -6.43 3.08 7.80
N SER A 209 -6.89 4.03 6.96
CA SER A 209 -7.53 3.70 5.70
C SER A 209 -6.57 3.07 4.70
N ASN A 210 -5.27 3.37 4.80
CA ASN A 210 -4.25 2.76 3.93
C ASN A 210 -4.05 1.27 4.19
N ALA A 211 -4.39 0.79 5.39
CA ALA A 211 -4.14 -0.59 5.81
C ALA A 211 -5.40 -1.46 5.82
N LEU A 212 -6.60 -0.85 5.85
CA LEU A 212 -7.88 -1.54 5.98
C LEU A 212 -8.13 -2.55 4.85
N ASP A 213 -8.04 -2.11 3.59
CA ASP A 213 -8.36 -2.96 2.43
C ASP A 213 -7.35 -4.12 2.32
N SER A 214 -6.08 -3.83 2.54
CA SER A 214 -5.02 -4.85 2.53
C SER A 214 -5.19 -5.87 3.65
N ALA A 215 -5.60 -5.42 4.85
CA ALA A 215 -5.92 -6.31 5.96
C ALA A 215 -7.10 -7.22 5.59
N GLN A 216 -8.17 -6.68 5.00
CA GLN A 216 -9.32 -7.49 4.55
C GLN A 216 -8.92 -8.54 3.52
N ILE A 217 -8.15 -8.15 2.49
CA ILE A 217 -7.68 -9.08 1.44
C ILE A 217 -6.82 -10.20 2.03
N MET A 218 -5.95 -9.90 3.00
CA MET A 218 -5.12 -10.92 3.66
C MET A 218 -5.95 -11.88 4.52
N ASN A 219 -6.93 -11.37 5.27
CA ASN A 219 -7.85 -12.21 6.05
C ASN A 219 -8.70 -13.11 5.15
N ASP A 220 -9.21 -12.59 4.04
CA ASP A 220 -9.96 -13.38 3.05
C ASP A 220 -9.09 -14.48 2.42
N ALA A 221 -7.78 -14.25 2.33
CA ALA A 221 -6.82 -15.26 1.89
C ALA A 221 -6.42 -16.26 3.00
N GLY A 222 -6.82 -16.04 4.25
CA GLY A 222 -6.56 -16.92 5.39
C GLY A 222 -5.31 -16.57 6.21
N ILE A 223 -4.77 -15.36 6.06
CA ILE A 223 -3.70 -14.84 6.92
C ILE A 223 -4.36 -13.95 7.98
N THR A 224 -4.14 -14.22 9.26
CA THR A 224 -4.73 -13.41 10.33
C THR A 224 -4.08 -12.04 10.32
N THR A 225 -4.83 -11.01 9.93
CA THR A 225 -4.27 -9.67 9.75
C THR A 225 -5.10 -8.61 10.46
N SER A 226 -4.45 -7.74 11.21
CA SER A 226 -5.01 -6.51 11.74
C SER A 226 -4.28 -5.28 11.18
N TYR A 227 -4.78 -4.08 11.45
CA TYR A 227 -4.07 -2.83 11.20
C TYR A 227 -3.96 -1.98 12.46
N LEU A 228 -2.95 -1.11 12.51
CA LEU A 228 -2.78 -0.15 13.61
C LEU A 228 -3.82 0.98 13.49
N THR A 229 -4.65 1.10 14.51
CA THR A 229 -5.72 2.10 14.61
C THR A 229 -5.12 3.49 14.68
N GLY A 230 -5.43 4.36 13.71
CA GLY A 230 -4.84 5.70 13.60
C GLY A 230 -3.49 5.75 12.86
N GLY A 231 -2.97 4.62 12.36
CA GLY A 231 -1.71 4.57 11.61
C GLY A 231 -0.49 4.88 12.47
N ILE A 232 0.65 5.14 11.83
CA ILE A 232 1.93 5.37 12.54
C ILE A 232 1.89 6.53 13.55
N ASP A 233 1.10 7.58 13.28
CA ASP A 233 1.00 8.76 14.15
C ASP A 233 0.30 8.45 15.49
N SER A 234 -0.39 7.31 15.59
CA SER A 234 -1.01 6.82 16.82
C SER A 234 -0.05 6.01 17.71
N TRP A 235 1.15 5.69 17.22
CA TRP A 235 2.10 4.89 17.97
C TRP A 235 2.64 5.69 19.16
N ASP A 236 2.47 5.15 20.36
CA ASP A 236 2.74 5.87 21.61
C ASP A 236 4.22 5.79 22.08
N ASP A 237 5.01 4.88 21.51
CA ASP A 237 6.42 4.67 21.88
C ASP A 237 7.42 5.31 20.88
N GLU A 238 8.71 5.30 21.23
CA GLU A 238 9.76 5.86 20.39
C GLU A 238 9.90 5.11 19.06
N LEU A 239 9.85 5.87 17.96
CA LEU A 239 10.12 5.35 16.63
C LEU A 239 11.62 5.11 16.43
N SER A 240 11.94 3.96 15.85
CA SER A 240 13.27 3.63 15.37
C SER A 240 13.57 4.31 14.04
N THR A 241 14.85 4.58 13.77
CA THR A 241 15.30 5.12 12.49
C THR A 241 16.30 4.18 11.85
N LYS A 242 16.29 4.11 10.52
CA LYS A 242 17.18 3.23 9.76
C LYS A 242 18.14 4.08 8.94
N MET A 243 19.44 3.89 9.17
CA MET A 243 20.47 4.66 8.49
C MET A 243 20.74 4.15 7.06
N THR A 244 20.28 2.95 6.75
CA THR A 244 20.52 2.24 5.49
C THR A 244 19.22 2.15 4.67
N PRO A 245 19.29 2.32 3.33
CA PRO A 245 18.14 2.12 2.45
C PRO A 245 17.60 0.70 2.51
N THR A 246 16.28 0.55 2.61
CA THR A 246 15.62 -0.78 2.62
C THR A 246 15.58 -1.46 1.25
N ILE A 247 15.91 -0.73 0.19
CA ILE A 247 16.00 -1.22 -1.19
C ILE A 247 17.36 -0.80 -1.74
N ILE A 248 17.99 -1.69 -2.50
CA ILE A 248 19.23 -1.43 -3.23
C ILE A 248 19.03 -1.82 -4.70
N ASP A 249 19.41 -0.95 -5.63
CA ASP A 249 19.37 -1.27 -7.05
C ASP A 249 20.64 -2.01 -7.51
N SER A 250 20.63 -2.51 -8.74
CA SER A 250 21.76 -3.29 -9.29
C SER A 250 23.03 -2.46 -9.47
N GLU A 251 22.92 -1.16 -9.73
CA GLU A 251 24.11 -0.30 -9.88
C GLU A 251 24.77 -0.06 -8.53
N ALA A 252 23.99 0.33 -7.52
CA ALA A 252 24.45 0.55 -6.16
C ALA A 252 25.08 -0.72 -5.57
N LEU A 253 24.43 -1.88 -5.72
CA LEU A 253 24.99 -3.15 -5.27
C LEU A 253 26.30 -3.48 -5.99
N TYR A 254 26.38 -3.24 -7.31
CA TYR A 254 27.63 -3.46 -8.05
C TYR A 254 28.76 -2.59 -7.52
N GLN A 255 28.51 -1.31 -7.25
CA GLN A 255 29.51 -0.43 -6.67
C GLN A 255 29.96 -0.89 -5.28
N GLN A 256 29.05 -1.30 -4.41
CA GLN A 256 29.39 -1.84 -3.09
C GLN A 256 30.30 -3.07 -3.18
N LEU A 257 30.00 -3.99 -4.12
CA LEU A 257 30.83 -5.17 -4.36
C LEU A 257 32.22 -4.82 -4.93
N GLN A 258 32.31 -3.82 -5.81
CA GLN A 258 33.61 -3.35 -6.32
C GLN A 258 34.45 -2.67 -5.23
N ASN A 259 33.81 -1.94 -4.32
CA ASN A 259 34.47 -1.27 -3.20
C ASN A 259 34.85 -2.22 -2.06
N GLN A 260 34.35 -3.46 -2.10
CA GLN A 260 34.50 -4.44 -1.01
C GLN A 260 33.86 -3.93 0.28
N ASP A 261 32.73 -3.27 0.16
CA ASP A 261 31.94 -2.83 1.31
C ASP A 261 31.51 -4.05 2.14
N ASP A 262 31.44 -3.90 3.47
CA ASP A 262 31.11 -4.99 4.38
C ASP A 262 29.59 -5.24 4.38
N ILE A 263 29.13 -6.03 3.41
CA ILE A 263 27.73 -6.43 3.26
C ILE A 263 27.60 -7.96 3.27
N TYR A 264 26.43 -8.45 3.69
CA TYR A 264 26.10 -9.87 3.61
C TYR A 264 25.11 -10.12 2.48
N LEU A 265 25.42 -11.02 1.56
CA LEU A 265 24.54 -11.38 0.46
C LEU A 265 23.72 -12.63 0.83
N LEU A 266 22.41 -12.49 0.92
CA LEU A 266 21.48 -13.57 1.25
C LEU A 266 20.59 -13.91 0.06
N ASP A 267 20.77 -15.07 -0.58
CA ASP A 267 19.92 -15.54 -1.66
C ASP A 267 18.84 -16.48 -1.13
N VAL A 268 17.57 -16.05 -1.22
CA VAL A 268 16.40 -16.79 -0.71
C VAL A 268 15.68 -17.61 -1.78
N ARG A 269 16.33 -17.83 -2.93
CA ARG A 269 15.84 -18.72 -3.98
C ARG A 269 16.07 -20.19 -3.63
N GLU A 270 15.42 -21.06 -4.41
CA GLU A 270 15.69 -22.49 -4.32
C GLU A 270 17.11 -22.80 -4.81
N PRO A 271 17.80 -23.81 -4.25
CA PRO A 271 19.17 -24.16 -4.66
C PRO A 271 19.31 -24.41 -6.18
N SER A 272 18.29 -25.00 -6.81
CA SER A 272 18.28 -25.23 -8.26
C SER A 272 18.27 -23.95 -9.11
N GLU A 273 17.76 -22.83 -8.56
CA GLU A 273 17.79 -21.54 -9.27
C GLU A 273 19.20 -20.91 -9.25
N LEU A 274 20.00 -21.22 -8.23
CA LEU A 274 21.38 -20.74 -8.11
C LEU A 274 22.33 -21.45 -9.08
N GLU A 275 22.03 -22.70 -9.46
CA GLU A 275 22.78 -23.43 -10.49
C GLU A 275 22.75 -22.74 -11.86
N VAL A 276 21.76 -21.88 -12.10
CA VAL A 276 21.63 -21.09 -13.34
C VAL A 276 22.47 -19.82 -13.28
N THR A 277 22.32 -19.07 -12.19
CA THR A 277 23.01 -17.79 -11.94
C THR A 277 22.89 -17.46 -10.47
N MET A 278 23.92 -16.84 -9.90
CA MET A 278 23.93 -16.29 -8.54
C MET A 278 24.92 -15.13 -8.47
N ILE A 279 24.81 -14.28 -7.45
CA ILE A 279 25.84 -13.29 -7.17
C ILE A 279 26.95 -13.98 -6.36
N SER A 280 28.17 -13.99 -6.88
CA SER A 280 29.34 -14.52 -6.15
C SER A 280 29.44 -13.98 -4.72
N GLY A 281 29.65 -14.88 -3.76
CA GLY A 281 29.68 -14.55 -2.33
C GLY A 281 28.33 -14.62 -1.61
N SER A 282 27.23 -14.91 -2.32
CA SER A 282 25.93 -15.12 -1.69
C SER A 282 25.86 -16.41 -0.88
N THR A 283 25.30 -16.30 0.33
CA THR A 283 24.85 -17.44 1.13
C THR A 283 23.42 -17.79 0.73
N ASN A 284 23.12 -19.06 0.50
CA ASN A 284 21.78 -19.51 0.13
C ASN A 284 21.04 -20.05 1.36
N ILE A 285 19.95 -19.38 1.73
CA ILE A 285 18.97 -19.89 2.69
C ILE A 285 17.61 -19.72 2.03
N PRO A 286 17.02 -20.77 1.45
CA PRO A 286 15.73 -20.69 0.78
C PRO A 286 14.65 -20.06 1.65
N LEU A 287 13.67 -19.37 1.05
CA LEU A 287 12.63 -18.67 1.82
C LEU A 287 11.93 -19.58 2.84
N SER A 288 11.72 -20.87 2.53
CA SER A 288 11.11 -21.83 3.45
C SER A 288 11.94 -22.10 4.70
N ASP A 289 13.25 -21.93 4.59
CA ASP A 289 14.21 -22.20 5.65
C ASP A 289 14.49 -20.95 6.49
N ILE A 290 14.09 -19.76 6.02
CA ILE A 290 14.22 -18.49 6.76
C ILE A 290 13.41 -18.52 8.05
N PHE A 291 12.18 -19.03 8.00
CA PHE A 291 11.25 -19.09 9.14
C PHE A 291 11.46 -20.32 10.04
N VAL A 292 12.51 -21.11 9.81
CA VAL A 292 12.84 -22.25 10.65
C VAL A 292 13.73 -21.78 11.79
N GLU A 293 13.30 -22.03 13.02
CA GLU A 293 14.01 -21.63 14.24
C GLU A 293 15.49 -22.03 14.19
N GLY A 294 16.38 -21.05 14.39
CA GLY A 294 17.83 -21.23 14.44
C GLY A 294 18.55 -21.03 13.11
N ASN A 295 17.88 -21.06 11.95
CA ASN A 295 18.54 -20.88 10.66
C ASN A 295 19.07 -19.45 10.43
N LEU A 296 18.47 -18.44 11.06
CA LEU A 296 18.97 -17.06 11.01
C LEU A 296 20.26 -16.84 11.80
N SER A 297 20.67 -17.79 12.65
CA SER A 297 21.90 -17.64 13.44
C SER A 297 23.18 -17.52 12.59
N GLU A 298 23.09 -17.87 11.30
CA GLU A 298 24.16 -17.71 10.31
C GLU A 298 24.20 -16.30 9.69
N ILE A 299 23.17 -15.48 9.90
CA ILE A 299 23.03 -14.15 9.34
C ILE A 299 23.61 -13.12 10.33
N PRO A 300 24.53 -12.25 9.90
CA PRO A 300 25.12 -11.25 10.78
C PRO A 300 24.11 -10.16 11.15
N THR A 301 24.21 -9.67 12.39
CA THR A 301 23.42 -8.54 12.90
C THR A 301 24.21 -7.23 12.92
N ASP A 302 25.49 -7.25 12.53
CA ASP A 302 26.43 -6.13 12.62
C ASP A 302 26.71 -5.43 11.29
N LYS A 303 26.06 -5.89 10.20
CA LYS A 303 26.20 -5.33 8.85
C LYS A 303 24.92 -5.50 8.03
N PRO A 304 24.73 -4.70 6.96
CA PRO A 304 23.54 -4.81 6.11
C PRO A 304 23.46 -6.15 5.38
N VAL A 305 22.26 -6.74 5.34
CA VAL A 305 21.95 -7.96 4.59
C VAL A 305 21.23 -7.60 3.29
N VAL A 306 21.89 -7.80 2.15
CA VAL A 306 21.26 -7.65 0.84
C VAL A 306 20.57 -8.95 0.46
N ILE A 307 19.24 -8.92 0.44
CA ILE A 307 18.40 -10.08 0.16
C ILE A 307 18.10 -10.16 -1.34
N ILE A 308 18.39 -11.32 -1.91
CA ILE A 308 18.30 -11.61 -3.33
C ILE A 308 17.21 -12.66 -3.53
N CYS A 309 16.31 -12.39 -4.48
CA CYS A 309 15.49 -13.44 -5.04
C CYS A 309 15.35 -13.28 -6.56
N ALA A 310 14.40 -13.97 -7.19
CA ALA A 310 14.21 -13.86 -8.63
C ALA A 310 13.75 -12.46 -9.09
N SER A 311 12.90 -11.77 -8.31
CA SER A 311 12.24 -10.52 -8.74
C SER A 311 11.75 -9.61 -7.61
N GLY A 312 12.30 -9.72 -6.40
CA GLY A 312 11.88 -8.96 -5.22
C GLY A 312 10.94 -9.69 -4.25
N ASN A 313 9.85 -10.33 -4.72
CA ASN A 313 8.77 -10.82 -3.83
C ASN A 313 9.21 -11.71 -2.65
N ARG A 314 10.03 -12.74 -2.90
CA ARG A 314 10.50 -13.64 -1.82
C ARG A 314 11.48 -12.95 -0.89
N ALA A 315 12.28 -12.03 -1.44
CA ALA A 315 13.22 -11.25 -0.66
C ALA A 315 12.48 -10.32 0.29
N THR A 316 11.39 -9.67 -0.16
CA THR A 316 10.52 -8.88 0.71
C THR A 316 9.84 -9.73 1.79
N ILE A 317 9.33 -10.92 1.47
CA ILE A 317 8.74 -11.78 2.52
C ILE A 317 9.79 -12.20 3.56
N ALA A 318 11.05 -12.43 3.14
CA ALA A 318 12.12 -12.74 4.07
C ALA A 318 12.44 -11.57 5.03
N THR A 319 12.16 -10.30 4.65
CA THR A 319 12.37 -9.17 5.57
C THR A 319 11.43 -9.21 6.77
N TYR A 320 10.31 -9.94 6.71
CA TYR A 320 9.38 -10.07 7.83
C TYR A 320 10.00 -10.82 9.00
N GLU A 321 10.80 -11.84 8.69
CA GLU A 321 11.52 -12.60 9.70
C GLU A 321 12.80 -11.86 10.13
N LEU A 322 13.58 -11.31 9.18
CA LEU A 322 14.80 -10.58 9.54
C LEU A 322 14.54 -9.37 10.44
N ALA A 323 13.44 -8.65 10.22
CA ALA A 323 13.06 -7.51 11.05
C ALA A 323 12.80 -7.90 12.51
N GLN A 324 12.16 -9.05 12.76
CA GLN A 324 11.89 -9.55 14.11
C GLN A 324 13.15 -9.89 14.91
N HIS A 325 14.28 -10.15 14.22
CA HIS A 325 15.58 -10.40 14.83
C HIS A 325 16.50 -9.17 14.78
N ASP A 326 15.94 -7.99 14.50
CA ASP A 326 16.64 -6.71 14.36
C ASP A 326 17.81 -6.75 13.37
N ILE A 327 17.69 -7.59 12.33
CA ILE A 327 18.69 -7.72 11.27
C ILE A 327 18.46 -6.60 10.25
N ASP A 328 19.50 -5.80 10.00
CA ASP A 328 19.45 -4.79 8.94
C ASP A 328 19.37 -5.45 7.56
N PHE A 329 18.50 -4.94 6.70
CA PHE A 329 18.18 -5.56 5.43
C PHE A 329 18.04 -4.54 4.31
N GLN A 330 18.39 -4.97 3.10
CA GLN A 330 18.11 -4.28 1.84
C GLN A 330 17.60 -5.30 0.82
N VAL A 331 16.48 -5.02 0.16
CA VAL A 331 15.97 -5.88 -0.92
C VAL A 331 16.62 -5.45 -2.23
N LEU A 332 17.22 -6.38 -2.97
CA LEU A 332 17.71 -6.11 -4.32
C LEU A 332 16.54 -5.88 -5.28
N ASP A 333 16.40 -4.64 -5.75
CA ASP A 333 15.31 -4.25 -6.64
C ASP A 333 15.34 -5.04 -7.96
N GLY A 334 14.18 -5.57 -8.35
CA GLY A 334 14.04 -6.47 -9.51
C GLY A 334 14.78 -7.82 -9.39
N GLY A 335 15.44 -8.09 -8.26
CA GLY A 335 16.16 -9.33 -7.97
C GLY A 335 17.26 -9.68 -8.97
N ILE A 336 17.64 -10.96 -8.99
CA ILE A 336 18.71 -11.48 -9.86
C ILE A 336 18.46 -11.24 -11.36
N LYS A 337 17.19 -11.10 -11.77
CA LYS A 337 16.83 -10.80 -13.16
C LYS A 337 17.26 -9.40 -13.57
N ALA A 338 17.02 -8.40 -12.71
CA ALA A 338 17.45 -7.04 -12.96
C ALA A 338 18.98 -6.94 -12.88
N TRP A 339 19.60 -7.65 -11.94
CA TRP A 339 21.05 -7.76 -11.82
C TRP A 339 21.70 -8.31 -13.09
N ASP A 340 21.24 -9.47 -13.58
CA ASP A 340 21.78 -10.08 -14.80
C ASP A 340 21.65 -9.14 -16.00
N LYS A 341 20.50 -8.48 -16.14
CA LYS A 341 20.27 -7.49 -17.19
C LYS A 341 21.23 -6.31 -17.08
N TYR A 342 21.44 -5.79 -15.87
CA TYR A 342 22.38 -4.69 -15.62
C TYR A 342 23.82 -5.07 -16.01
N LEU A 343 24.27 -6.28 -15.63
CA LEU A 343 25.61 -6.75 -16.02
C LEU A 343 25.74 -6.88 -17.54
N GLU A 344 24.73 -7.42 -18.22
CA GLU A 344 24.72 -7.56 -19.68
C GLU A 344 24.76 -6.20 -20.39
N GLU A 345 23.93 -5.24 -19.98
CA GLU A 345 23.86 -3.92 -20.59
C GLU A 345 25.17 -3.13 -20.44
N ASN A 346 25.92 -3.38 -19.37
CA ASN A 346 27.20 -2.72 -19.09
C ASN A 346 28.44 -3.55 -19.50
N ASN A 347 28.25 -4.72 -20.11
CA ASN A 347 29.32 -5.68 -20.42
C ASN A 347 30.20 -6.06 -19.22
N PHE A 348 29.60 -6.14 -18.03
CA PHE A 348 30.27 -6.63 -16.85
C PHE A 348 30.26 -8.16 -16.82
N PRO A 349 31.31 -8.79 -16.26
CA PRO A 349 31.34 -10.24 -16.08
C PRO A 349 30.24 -10.70 -15.10
N LYS A 350 29.53 -11.78 -15.48
CA LYS A 350 28.67 -12.54 -14.57
C LYS A 350 29.58 -13.39 -13.69
N TYR A 351 29.76 -13.01 -12.44
CA TYR A 351 30.64 -13.70 -11.49
C TYR A 351 29.89 -14.82 -10.76
#